data_AF-A0A807ZPL7-F1
#
_entry.id   AF-A0A807ZPL7-F1
#
_cell.length_a   1.000
_cell.length_b   1.000
_cell.length_c   1.000
_cell.angle_alpha   90.00
_cell.angle_beta   90.00
_cell.angle_gamma   90.00
#
_symmetry.space_group_name_H-M   'P 1'
#
loop_
_entity.id
_entity.type
_entity.pdbx_description
1 polymer ?
#
loop_
_entity_poly.entity_id
_entity_poly.type
_entity_poly.pdbx_seq_one_letter_code
_entity_poly.pdbx_strand_id
1 'polypeptide(L)'
;MGKALQIRVSAVTWNEDLLEKLWPKLTELAFSVPIKHEKHGVLEMVRALGDGLQFLPWSEARRKAMGPGIEEAVRLKQALEAALADWQPREANILSDKLEDVLDTLEKAFVA
;
A
#
# COMPACT_ATOMS: atom_id res chain seq x y z
N MET A 1 4.90 -14.25 -8.14
CA MET A 1 5.25 -14.41 -6.71
C MET A 1 5.64 -13.03 -6.24
N GLY A 2 4.74 -12.36 -5.51
CA GLY A 2 4.96 -11.04 -4.91
C GLY A 2 6.23 -11.02 -4.08
N LYS A 3 6.99 -9.94 -4.23
CA LYS A 3 8.31 -9.83 -3.62
C LYS A 3 8.22 -9.30 -2.19
N ALA A 4 7.20 -8.48 -1.89
CA ALA A 4 7.03 -7.84 -0.60
C ALA A 4 5.93 -8.49 0.25
N LEU A 5 4.91 -9.07 -0.38
CA LEU A 5 3.74 -9.66 0.27
C LEU A 5 3.72 -11.18 0.07
N GLN A 6 3.93 -11.93 1.17
CA GLN A 6 3.71 -13.37 1.18
C GLN A 6 2.44 -13.70 1.95
N ILE A 7 1.50 -14.34 1.25
CA ILE A 7 0.26 -14.83 1.85
C ILE A 7 0.45 -16.28 2.22
N ARG A 8 0.53 -16.54 3.53
CA ARG A 8 0.37 -17.88 4.09
C ARG A 8 -1.02 -18.00 4.67
N VAL A 9 -1.56 -19.22 4.64
CA VAL A 9 -2.96 -19.64 4.85
C VAL A 9 -3.74 -18.95 5.99
N SER A 10 -3.08 -18.26 6.93
CA SER A 10 -3.70 -17.46 7.99
C SER A 10 -2.93 -16.19 8.38
N ALA A 11 -1.87 -15.81 7.67
CA ALA A 11 -1.02 -14.67 8.02
C ALA A 11 -0.47 -13.96 6.78
N VAL A 12 -0.70 -12.66 6.72
CA VAL A 12 0.02 -11.74 5.84
C VAL A 12 1.35 -11.43 6.51
N THR A 13 2.45 -11.86 5.89
CA THR A 13 3.80 -11.53 6.36
C THR A 13 4.36 -10.51 5.38
N TRP A 14 4.50 -9.26 5.81
CA TRP A 14 5.26 -8.25 5.08
C TRP A 14 6.68 -8.20 5.64
N ASN A 15 7.61 -7.74 4.81
CA ASN A 15 8.97 -7.47 5.22
C ASN A 15 9.21 -5.95 5.20
N GLU A 16 9.38 -5.37 6.39
CA GLU A 16 9.63 -3.94 6.57
C GLU A 16 10.89 -3.48 5.81
N ASP A 17 11.95 -4.30 5.79
CA ASP A 17 13.19 -3.99 5.05
C ASP A 17 12.99 -3.94 3.53
N LEU A 18 11.98 -4.64 3.00
CA LEU A 18 11.64 -4.59 1.58
C LEU A 18 10.76 -3.38 1.26
N LEU A 19 9.95 -2.92 2.21
CA LEU A 19 9.08 -1.76 2.06
C LEU A 19 9.92 -0.48 1.85
N GLU A 20 10.89 -0.24 2.74
CA GLU A 20 11.82 0.90 2.65
C GLU A 20 12.72 0.83 1.41
N LYS A 21 13.02 -0.38 0.91
CA LYS A 21 13.81 -0.56 -0.31
C LYS A 21 13.03 -0.36 -1.59
N LEU A 22 11.76 -0.76 -1.63
CA LEU A 22 10.92 -0.71 -2.82
C LEU A 22 10.24 0.65 -2.96
N TRP A 23 9.70 1.18 -1.85
CA TRP A 23 8.94 2.43 -1.84
C TRP A 23 9.46 3.40 -0.76
N PRO A 24 10.72 3.84 -0.84
CA PRO A 24 11.31 4.70 0.18
C PRO A 24 10.53 6.00 0.37
N LYS A 25 10.01 6.62 -0.70
CA LYS A 25 9.31 7.91 -0.59
C LYS A 25 7.89 7.77 -0.09
N LEU A 26 7.14 6.77 -0.55
CA LEU A 26 5.81 6.50 -0.01
C LEU A 26 5.90 6.08 1.46
N THR A 27 6.91 5.30 1.84
CA THR A 27 7.18 4.92 3.23
C THR A 27 7.53 6.15 4.07
N GLU A 28 8.44 7.01 3.58
CA GLU A 28 8.78 8.28 4.24
C GLU A 28 7.52 9.14 4.42
N LEU A 29 6.66 9.27 3.40
CA LEU A 29 5.44 10.07 3.47
C LEU A 29 4.40 9.48 4.43
N ALA A 30 4.19 8.17 4.40
CA ALA A 30 3.21 7.46 5.22
C ALA A 30 3.62 7.39 6.69
N PHE A 31 4.91 7.19 6.97
CA PHE A 31 5.44 7.04 8.33
C PHE A 31 6.18 8.28 8.86
N SER A 32 6.15 9.41 8.14
CA SER A 32 6.72 10.69 8.63
C SER A 32 6.07 11.17 9.94
N VAL A 33 4.91 10.64 10.32
CA VAL A 33 4.23 10.95 11.58
C VAL A 33 4.62 9.90 12.62
N PRO A 34 5.07 10.28 13.83
CA PRO A 34 5.51 9.32 14.85
C PRO A 34 4.32 8.57 15.45
N ILE A 35 3.80 7.58 14.73
CA ILE A 35 2.75 6.68 15.21
C ILE A 35 3.45 5.55 15.96
N LYS A 36 3.57 5.76 17.28
CA LYS A 36 3.98 4.74 18.24
C LYS A 36 3.05 3.53 18.11
N HIS A 37 3.56 2.39 17.61
CA HIS A 37 3.01 1.03 17.78
C HIS A 37 2.00 0.48 16.76
N GLU A 38 1.99 0.91 15.51
CA GLU A 38 1.35 0.11 14.46
C GLU A 38 2.41 -0.51 13.54
N LYS A 39 2.28 -1.82 13.37
CA LYS A 39 3.02 -2.65 12.43
C LYS A 39 3.19 -1.93 11.08
N HIS A 40 4.42 -1.68 10.62
CA HIS A 40 4.68 -0.92 9.39
C HIS A 40 4.50 -1.82 8.15
N GLY A 41 3.24 -2.08 7.80
CA GLY A 41 2.88 -2.92 6.66
C GLY A 41 2.55 -2.14 5.38
N VAL A 42 2.54 -2.84 4.25
CA VAL A 42 2.05 -2.33 2.95
C VAL A 42 0.63 -1.77 3.07
N LEU A 43 -0.22 -2.46 3.84
CA LEU A 43 -1.62 -2.09 4.06
C LEU A 43 -1.75 -0.77 4.82
N GLU A 44 -0.90 -0.56 5.81
CA GLU A 44 -0.88 0.66 6.62
C GLU A 44 -0.30 1.83 5.83
N MET A 45 0.68 1.60 4.96
CA MET A 45 1.14 2.60 4.00
C MET A 45 0.01 3.03 3.07
N VAL A 46 -0.73 2.09 2.47
CA VAL A 46 -1.87 2.40 1.59
C VAL A 46 -2.96 3.18 2.33
N ARG A 47 -3.25 2.81 3.58
CA ARG A 47 -4.20 3.54 4.42
C ARG A 47 -3.73 4.96 4.69
N ALA A 48 -2.48 5.14 5.10
CA ALA A 48 -1.89 6.46 5.36
C ALA A 48 -1.85 7.33 4.09
N LEU A 49 -1.64 6.75 2.91
CA LEU A 49 -1.71 7.46 1.63
C LEU A 49 -3.15 7.90 1.30
N GLY A 50 -4.14 7.03 1.53
CA GLY A 50 -5.56 7.37 1.38
C GLY A 50 -6.00 8.49 2.33
N ASP A 51 -5.64 8.36 3.60
CA ASP A 51 -5.86 9.40 4.61
C ASP A 51 -5.11 10.68 4.23
N GLY A 52 -3.87 10.57 3.75
CA GLY A 52 -3.09 11.70 3.24
C GLY A 52 -3.79 12.42 2.09
N LEU A 53 -4.35 11.70 1.12
CA LEU A 53 -5.09 12.30 0.00
C LEU A 53 -6.29 13.12 0.49
N GLN A 54 -6.99 12.64 1.52
CA GLN A 54 -8.21 13.25 2.08
C GLN A 54 -7.91 14.38 3.09
N PHE A 55 -6.94 14.19 3.97
CA PHE A 55 -6.66 15.09 5.11
C PHE A 55 -5.49 16.05 4.88
N LEU A 56 -4.49 15.70 4.05
CA LEU A 56 -3.38 16.60 3.76
C LEU A 56 -3.75 17.57 2.63
N PRO A 57 -3.31 18.85 2.72
CA PRO A 57 -3.52 19.85 1.68
C PRO A 57 -2.58 19.59 0.49
N TRP A 58 -2.90 18.59 -0.33
CA TRP A 58 -2.16 18.31 -1.54
C TRP A 58 -2.57 19.26 -2.66
N SER A 59 -1.60 19.71 -3.44
CA SER A 59 -1.86 20.46 -4.67
C SER A 59 -2.77 19.65 -5.61
N GLU A 60 -3.68 20.32 -6.30
CA GLU A 60 -4.65 19.70 -7.23
C GLU A 60 -3.97 18.82 -8.31
N ALA A 61 -2.80 19.24 -8.79
CA ALA A 61 -1.97 18.48 -9.73
C ALA A 61 -1.52 17.13 -9.14
N ARG A 62 -1.04 17.11 -7.89
CA ARG A 62 -0.69 15.87 -7.18
C ARG A 62 -1.91 15.00 -6.91
N ARG A 63 -3.05 15.59 -6.53
CA ARG A 63 -4.30 14.83 -6.35
C ARG A 63 -4.77 14.20 -7.66
N LYS A 64 -4.67 14.89 -8.80
CA LYS A 64 -5.01 14.29 -10.10
C LYS A 64 -4.02 13.23 -10.55
N ALA A 65 -2.73 13.41 -10.27
CA ALA A 65 -1.69 12.46 -10.64
C ALA A 65 -1.72 11.20 -9.77
N MET A 66 -1.88 11.34 -8.46
CA MET A 66 -1.80 10.22 -7.49
C MET A 66 -3.16 9.73 -7.00
N GLY A 67 -4.21 10.55 -7.09
CA GLY A 67 -5.56 10.19 -6.66
C GLY A 67 -6.06 8.87 -7.21
N PRO A 68 -6.07 8.65 -8.55
CA PRO A 68 -6.54 7.36 -9.10
C PRO A 68 -5.68 6.18 -8.63
N GLY A 69 -4.36 6.34 -8.50
CA GLY A 69 -3.48 5.28 -8.01
C GLY A 69 -3.73 4.95 -6.54
N ILE A 70 -3.94 5.96 -5.69
CA ILE A 70 -4.22 5.78 -4.26
C ILE A 70 -5.61 5.16 -4.05
N GLU A 71 -6.63 5.63 -4.77
CA GLU A 71 -7.97 5.04 -4.72
C GLU A 71 -7.94 3.56 -5.15
N GLU A 72 -7.18 3.23 -6.19
CA GLU A 72 -7.02 1.85 -6.63
C GLU A 72 -6.27 0.99 -5.61
N ALA A 73 -5.21 1.53 -5.00
CA ALA A 73 -4.49 0.84 -3.93
C ALA A 73 -5.40 0.57 -2.71
N VAL A 74 -6.20 1.55 -2.28
CA VAL A 74 -7.17 1.40 -1.18
C VAL A 74 -8.21 0.34 -1.52
N ARG A 75 -8.72 0.32 -2.76
CA ARG A 75 -9.67 -0.70 -3.22
C ARG A 75 -9.04 -2.10 -3.24
N LEU A 76 -7.80 -2.23 -3.71
CA LEU A 76 -7.05 -3.49 -3.71
C LEU A 76 -6.77 -3.98 -2.29
N LYS A 77 -6.45 -3.09 -1.34
CA LYS A 77 -6.35 -3.40 0.09
C LYS A 77 -7.65 -3.99 0.63
N GLN A 78 -8.79 -3.35 0.38
CA GLN A 78 -10.08 -3.84 0.85
C GLN A 78 -10.44 -5.20 0.23
N ALA A 79 -10.18 -5.38 -1.06
CA ALA A 79 -10.39 -6.65 -1.73
C ALA A 79 -9.48 -7.76 -1.16
N LEU A 80 -8.22 -7.42 -0.84
CA LEU A 80 -7.27 -8.32 -0.21
C LEU A 80 -7.75 -8.75 1.18
N GLU A 81 -8.17 -7.81 2.01
CA GLU A 81 -8.73 -8.07 3.34
C GLU A 81 -9.98 -8.96 3.26
N ALA A 82 -10.86 -8.70 2.29
CA ALA A 82 -12.03 -9.53 2.04
C ALA A 82 -11.64 -10.95 1.59
N ALA A 83 -10.71 -11.10 0.65
CA ALA A 83 -10.22 -12.41 0.20
C ALA A 83 -9.55 -13.20 1.35
N LEU A 84 -8.85 -12.53 2.25
CA LEU A 84 -8.29 -13.14 3.46
C LEU A 84 -9.39 -13.57 4.44
N ALA A 85 -10.42 -12.75 4.63
CA ALA A 85 -11.58 -13.08 5.46
C ALA A 85 -12.39 -14.26 4.89
N ASP A 86 -12.46 -14.38 3.55
CA ASP A 86 -13.13 -15.47 2.82
C ASP A 86 -12.24 -16.71 2.63
N TRP A 87 -11.05 -16.74 3.27
CA TRP A 87 -10.10 -17.85 3.18
C TRP A 87 -9.69 -18.19 1.74
N GLN A 88 -9.47 -17.17 0.91
CA GLN A 88 -9.03 -17.26 -0.49
C GLN A 88 -7.54 -16.87 -0.65
N PRO A 89 -6.58 -17.71 -0.23
CA PRO A 89 -5.16 -17.36 -0.26
C PRO A 89 -4.62 -17.15 -1.69
N ARG A 90 -5.20 -17.81 -2.71
CA ARG A 90 -4.80 -17.63 -4.11
C ARG A 90 -5.20 -16.26 -4.63
N GLU A 91 -6.43 -15.86 -4.36
CA GLU A 91 -6.96 -14.57 -4.79
C GLU A 91 -6.27 -13.44 -4.06
N ALA A 92 -6.09 -13.59 -2.75
CA ALA A 92 -5.32 -12.66 -1.95
C ALA A 92 -3.89 -12.49 -2.53
N ASN A 93 -3.23 -13.56 -2.97
CA ASN A 93 -1.89 -13.46 -3.55
C ASN A 93 -1.88 -12.75 -4.93
N ILE A 94 -2.93 -12.89 -5.73
CA ILE A 94 -3.06 -12.12 -6.99
C ILE A 94 -3.32 -10.64 -6.69
N LEU A 95 -4.17 -10.36 -5.70
CA LEU A 95 -4.47 -9.00 -5.25
C LEU A 95 -3.24 -8.32 -4.65
N SER A 96 -2.40 -9.06 -3.94
CA SER A 96 -1.15 -8.52 -3.43
C SER A 96 -0.18 -8.17 -4.55
N ASP A 97 0.03 -9.06 -5.54
CA ASP A 97 0.90 -8.78 -6.68
C ASP A 97 0.43 -7.50 -7.42
N LYS A 98 -0.88 -7.34 -7.62
CA LYS A 98 -1.46 -6.11 -8.20
C LYS A 98 -1.28 -4.88 -7.33
N LEU A 99 -1.38 -5.02 -6.01
CA LEU A 99 -1.16 -3.91 -5.08
C LEU A 99 0.29 -3.43 -5.16
N GLU A 100 1.26 -4.35 -5.23
CA GLU A 100 2.68 -4.02 -5.42
C GLU A 100 2.88 -3.25 -6.75
N ASP A 101 2.27 -3.68 -7.86
CA ASP A 101 2.38 -3.01 -9.17
C ASP A 101 1.83 -1.56 -9.15
N VAL A 102 0.70 -1.34 -8.47
CA VAL A 102 0.10 -0.02 -8.32
C VAL A 102 0.99 0.89 -7.45
N LEU A 103 1.54 0.35 -6.36
CA LEU A 103 2.47 1.07 -5.50
C LEU A 103 3.76 1.44 -6.22
N ASP A 104 4.32 0.54 -7.04
CA ASP A 104 5.47 0.82 -7.91
C ASP A 104 5.21 1.97 -8.88
N THR A 105 3.99 2.02 -9.43
CA THR A 105 3.57 3.09 -10.34
C THR A 105 3.39 4.41 -9.59
N LEU A 106 2.81 4.37 -8.39
CA LEU A 106 2.65 5.53 -7.51
C LEU A 106 3.99 6.12 -7.07
N GLU A 107 4.93 5.29 -6.63
CA GLU A 107 6.27 5.74 -6.22
C GLU A 107 6.97 6.44 -7.38
N LYS A 108 6.90 5.87 -8.60
CA LYS A 108 7.44 6.53 -9.81
C LYS A 108 6.75 7.87 -10.09
N ALA A 109 5.43 7.95 -9.94
CA ALA A 109 4.68 9.18 -10.11
C ALA A 109 4.97 10.22 -9.01
N PHE A 110 5.39 9.79 -7.82
CA PHE A 110 5.78 10.66 -6.72
C PHE A 110 7.19 11.23 -6.88
N VAL A 111 8.11 10.45 -7.48
CA VAL A 111 9.50 10.84 -7.74
C VAL A 111 9.65 11.68 -9.03
N ALA A 112 8.73 11.55 -9.98
CA ALA A 112 8.71 12.30 -11.25
C ALA A 112 8.29 13.77 -11.09
#